data_AF-A0A968F457-F1
#
_entry.id   AF-A0A968F457-F1
#
_cell.length_a   1.000
_cell.length_b   1.000
_cell.length_c   1.000
_cell.angle_alpha   90.00
_cell.angle_beta   90.00
_cell.angle_gamma   90.00
#
_symmetry.space_group_name_H-M   'P 1'
#
loop_
_entity.id
_entity.type
_entity.pdbx_description
1 polymer ?
#
loop_
_entity_poly.entity_id
_entity_poly.type
_entity_poly.pdbx_seq_one_letter_code
_entity_poly.pdbx_strand_id
1 'polypeptide(L)' 'MFNRHLSNNTYEVTPDSQGRIVIPKKLMEVADLQGDTLVVGVSNHIEIWNPQRYEHFFKESMSFEESVDKLFAKKS' A
#
# COMPACT_ATOMS: atom_id res chain seq x y z
N MET A 1 -15.10 5.54 14.02
CA MET A 1 -15.00 6.00 12.61
C MET A 1 -14.10 5.10 11.74
N PHE A 2 -13.08 4.45 12.30
CA PHE A 2 -12.13 3.58 11.57
C PHE A 2 -12.78 2.38 10.83
N ASN A 3 -13.59 1.57 11.52
CA ASN A 3 -14.22 0.37 10.92
C ASN A 3 -15.12 0.68 9.71
N ARG A 4 -15.86 1.79 9.74
CA ARG A 4 -16.77 2.18 8.64
C ARG A 4 -16.01 2.60 7.38
N HIS A 5 -14.79 3.11 7.52
CA HIS A 5 -13.98 3.52 6.38
C HIS A 5 -13.31 2.31 5.71
N LEU A 6 -12.81 1.36 6.51
CA LEU A 6 -12.26 0.10 6.00
C LEU A 6 -13.33 -0.76 5.33
N SER A 7 -14.50 -0.91 5.97
CA SER A 7 -15.60 -1.71 5.41
C SER A 7 -16.14 -1.13 4.09
N ASN A 8 -16.11 0.20 3.92
CA ASN A 8 -16.55 0.85 2.69
C ASN A 8 -15.56 0.72 1.52
N ASN A 9 -14.32 0.33 1.79
CA ASN A 9 -13.24 0.20 0.80
C ASN A 9 -12.69 -1.24 0.76
N THR A 10 -13.49 -2.22 1.17
CA THR A 10 -13.17 -3.64 1.07
C THR A 10 -14.11 -4.28 0.07
N TYR A 11 -13.58 -5.11 -0.81
CA TYR A 11 -14.34 -5.83 -1.84
C TYR A 11 -13.90 -7.28 -1.86
N GLU A 12 -14.87 -8.19 -1.83
CA GLU A 12 -14.62 -9.60 -2.14
C GLU A 12 -14.58 -9.76 -3.66
N VAL A 13 -13.50 -10.36 -4.16
CA VAL A 13 -13.27 -10.59 -5.57
C VAL A 13 -12.79 -12.03 -5.77
N THR A 14 -13.32 -12.70 -6.77
CA THR A 14 -12.87 -14.04 -7.15
C THR A 14 -11.97 -13.93 -8.37
N PRO A 15 -10.76 -14.53 -8.35
CA PRO A 15 -9.92 -14.61 -9.54
C PRO A 15 -10.64 -15.33 -10.68
N ASP A 16 -10.40 -14.90 -11.91
CA ASP A 16 -10.90 -15.62 -13.08
C ASP A 16 -10.13 -16.94 -13.30
N SER A 17 -10.50 -17.69 -14.34
CA SER A 17 -9.85 -18.97 -14.67
C SER A 17 -8.37 -18.87 -15.04
N GLN A 18 -7.86 -17.66 -15.29
CA GLN A 18 -6.45 -17.37 -15.55
C GLN A 18 -5.74 -16.78 -14.32
N GLY A 19 -6.42 -16.70 -13.17
CA GLY A 19 -5.88 -16.14 -11.93
C GLY A 19 -5.83 -14.62 -11.90
N ARG A 20 -6.53 -13.92 -12.81
CA ARG A 20 -6.57 -12.45 -12.84
C ARG A 20 -7.64 -11.93 -11.89
N ILE A 21 -7.35 -10.83 -11.22
CA ILE A 21 -8.28 -10.13 -10.33
C ILE A 21 -8.63 -8.78 -10.95
N VAL A 22 -9.92 -8.48 -11.03
CA VAL A 22 -10.40 -7.15 -11.44
C VAL A 22 -10.43 -6.26 -10.21
N ILE A 23 -9.61 -5.21 -10.20
CA ILE A 23 -9.61 -4.21 -9.13
C ILE A 23 -10.84 -3.31 -9.31
N PRO A 24 -11.73 -3.21 -8.32
CA PRO A 24 -12.88 -2.30 -8.38
C PRO A 24 -12.46 -0.85 -8.60
N LYS A 25 -13.18 -0.13 -9.45
CA LYS A 25 -12.86 1.27 -9.84
C LYS A 25 -12.62 2.20 -8.66
N LYS A 26 -13.43 2.07 -7.60
CA LYS A 26 -13.27 2.87 -6.37
C LYS A 26 -11.90 2.67 -5.71
N LEU A 27 -11.38 1.43 -5.69
CA LEU A 27 -10.06 1.16 -5.14
C LEU A 27 -8.96 1.72 -6.04
N MET A 28 -9.12 1.64 -7.37
CA MET A 28 -8.20 2.27 -8.30
C MET A 28 -8.14 3.79 -8.10
N GLU A 29 -9.28 4.45 -7.89
CA GLU A 29 -9.37 5.90 -7.63
C GLU A 29 -8.68 6.28 -6.29
N VAL A 30 -8.91 5.50 -5.22
CA VAL A 30 -8.28 5.77 -3.91
C VAL A 30 -6.76 5.55 -3.95
N ALA A 31 -6.31 4.51 -4.67
CA ALA A 31 -4.90 4.19 -4.84
C ALA A 31 -4.21 5.03 -5.93
N ASP A 32 -4.97 5.82 -6.70
CA ASP A 32 -4.51 6.58 -7.87
C ASP A 32 -3.72 5.70 -8.86
N LEU A 33 -4.28 4.53 -9.17
CA LEU A 33 -3.68 3.59 -10.12
C LEU A 33 -4.00 4.06 -11.55
N GLN A 34 -2.98 4.52 -12.27
CA GLN A 34 -3.10 4.94 -13.67
C GLN A 34 -2.00 4.26 -14.50
N GLY A 35 -2.40 3.34 -15.38
CA GLY A 35 -1.46 2.61 -16.23
C GLY A 35 -0.62 1.61 -15.43
N ASP A 36 0.65 1.91 -15.24
CA ASP A 36 1.61 1.01 -14.59
C ASP A 36 1.34 0.91 -13.07
N THR A 37 1.52 -0.29 -12.54
CA THR A 37 1.31 -0.58 -11.11
C THR A 37 2.48 -1.38 -10.56
N LEU A 38 2.76 -1.19 -9.28
CA LEU A 38 3.76 -1.94 -8.54
C LEU A 38 3.03 -2.94 -7.62
N VAL A 39 3.44 -4.21 -7.68
CA VAL A 39 2.95 -5.25 -6.76
C VAL A 39 4.05 -5.58 -5.77
N VAL A 40 3.74 -5.47 -4.48
CA VAL A 40 4.67 -5.74 -3.38
C VAL A 40 4.12 -6.88 -2.53
N GLY A 41 4.94 -7.89 -2.27
CA GLY A 41 4.58 -8.97 -1.34
C GLY A 41 4.91 -8.59 0.08
N VAL A 42 3.94 -8.65 1.00
CA VAL A 42 4.10 -8.30 2.41
C VAL A 42 3.59 -9.44 3.28
N SER A 43 4.50 -10.33 3.65
CA SER A 43 4.25 -11.49 4.51
C SER A 43 3.07 -12.36 4.03
N ASN A 44 1.85 -12.06 4.47
CA ASN A 44 0.63 -12.83 4.20
C ASN A 44 -0.33 -12.18 3.20
N HIS A 45 0.02 -11.02 2.64
CA HIS A 45 -0.80 -10.33 1.63
C HIS A 45 0.08 -9.68 0.57
N ILE A 46 -0.58 -9.17 -0.47
CA ILE A 46 0.04 -8.34 -1.48
C ILE A 46 -0.52 -6.93 -1.38
N GLU A 47 0.32 -5.96 -1.69
CA GLU A 47 -0.07 -4.57 -1.85
C GLU A 47 0.07 -4.18 -3.32
N ILE A 48 -0.85 -3.36 -3.79
CA ILE A 48 -0.85 -2.81 -5.14
C ILE A 48 -0.73 -1.30 -5.03
N TRP A 49 0.33 -0.77 -5.62
CA TRP A 49 0.71 0.62 -5.48
C TRP A 49 0.79 1.35 -6.82
N ASN A 50 0.48 2.64 -6.78
CA ASN A 50 1.01 3.58 -7.76
C ASN A 50 2.54 3.69 -7.52
N PRO A 51 3.39 3.45 -8.53
CA PRO A 51 4.84 3.41 -8.35
C PRO A 51 5.43 4.71 -7.77
N GLN A 52 4.94 5.88 -8.20
CA GLN A 52 5.43 7.17 -7.73
C GLN A 52 5.03 7.43 -6.27
N ARG A 53 3.80 7.04 -5.89
CA ARG A 53 3.36 7.11 -4.49
C ARG A 53 4.16 6.18 -3.59
N TYR A 54 4.49 4.97 -4.07
CA TYR A 54 5.32 4.04 -3.33
C TYR A 54 6.74 4.57 -3.13
N GLU A 55 7.36 5.15 -4.17
CA GLU A 55 8.70 5.74 -4.06
C GLU A 55 8.74 6.84 -3.00
N HIS A 56 7.73 7.70 -2.97
CA HIS A 56 7.62 8.75 -1.96
C HIS A 56 7.45 8.16 -0.55
N PHE A 57 6.50 7.24 -0.38
CA PHE A 57 6.27 6.55 0.88
C PHE A 57 7.53 5.85 1.40
N PHE A 58 8.26 5.17 0.52
CA PHE A 58 9.48 4.44 0.86
C PHE A 58 10.58 5.40 1.34
N LYS A 59 10.78 6.52 0.63
CA LYS A 59 11.75 7.56 1.03
C LYS A 59 11.41 8.18 2.39
N GLU A 60 10.15 8.49 2.62
CA GLU A 60 9.68 9.02 3.92
C GLU A 60 9.89 8.00 5.05
N SER A 61 9.59 6.73 4.80
CA SER A 61 9.78 5.65 5.77
C SER A 61 11.25 5.48 6.15
N MET A 62 12.16 5.46 5.17
CA MET A 62 13.60 5.40 5.43
C MET A 62 14.10 6.60 6.27
N SER A 63 13.69 7.81 5.91
CA SER A 63 14.06 9.03 6.64
C SER A 63 13.57 9.01 8.09
N PHE A 64 12.37 8.45 8.33
CA PHE A 64 11.83 8.27 9.66
C PHE A 64 12.65 7.27 10.48
N GLU A 65 12.99 6.11 9.91
CA GLU A 65 13.84 5.11 10.58
C GLU A 65 15.19 5.69 10.99
N GLU A 66 15.87 6.42 10.11
CA GLU A 66 17.13 7.11 10.43
C GLU A 66 16.98 8.12 11.58
N SER A 67 15.84 8.81 11.64
CA SER A 67 15.55 9.78 12.69
C SER A 67 15.31 9.10 14.05
N VAL A 68 14.62 7.96 14.02
CA VAL A 68 14.36 7.12 15.19
C VAL A 68 15.67 6.54 15.75
N ASP A 69 16.54 6.02 14.88
CA ASP A 69 17.84 5.48 15.29
C ASP A 69 18.72 6.54 15.96
N LYS A 70 18.74 7.76 15.42
CA LYS A 70 19.47 8.89 16.03
C LYS A 70 18.92 9.27 17.41
N LEU A 71 17.60 9.20 17.60
CA LEU A 71 16.98 9.46 18.91
C LEU A 71 17.38 8.41 19.94
N PHE A 72 17.42 7.13 19.55
CA PHE A 72 17.85 6.05 20.45
C PHE A 72 19.36 6.11 20.73
N ALA A 73 20.19 6.43 19.74
CA ALA A 73 21.63 6.57 19.90
C ALA A 73 22.05 7.74 20.81
N LYS A 74 21.27 8.83 20.86
CA LYS A 74 21.56 10.01 21.71
C LYS A 74 21.15 9.82 23.18
N LYS A 75 20.40 8.76 23.50
CA LYS A 75 19.85 8.51 24.84
C LYS A 75 20.66 7.49 25.66
N SER A 76 21.75 6.96 25.10
CA SER A 76 22.77 6.16 25.77
C SER A 76 24.04 6.99 26.00
#